data_AF-F0FX69-F1
#
_entry.id   AF-F0FX69-F1
#
_cell.length_a   1.000
_cell.length_b   1.000
_cell.length_c   1.000
_cell.angle_alpha   90.00
_cell.angle_beta   90.00
_cell.angle_gamma   90.00
#
_symmetry.space_group_name_H-M   'P 1'
#
loop_
_entity.id
_entity.type
_entity.pdbx_description
1 polymer ?
#
loop_
_entity_poly.entity_id
_entity_poly.type
_entity_poly.pdbx_seq_one_letter_code
_entity_poly.pdbx_strand_id
1 'polypeptide(L)'
;YDMSNEASPRLVSELRLETHAVQNCSKVIPDIQGLATFTYGSHYCSVDNRQNATALACSYFNSGVRVFDIRDPSKPKEIAYYNPPSAKSPGAGSAHLIFGQYRAGGPDWCASRLDFDFDRHLLTTACQDNGLLVLSFENGSWPFPESTKATEIGN
;
A
#
# COMPACT_ATOMS: atom_id res chain seq x y z
N TYR A 1 13.04 -8.34 -8.44
CA TYR A 1 14.10 -9.13 -9.12
C TYR A 1 13.61 -9.48 -10.51
N ASP A 2 14.52 -9.51 -11.48
CA ASP A 2 14.30 -10.13 -12.78
C ASP A 2 14.51 -11.64 -12.63
N MET A 3 13.44 -12.38 -12.88
CA MET A 3 13.35 -13.83 -12.73
C MET A 3 13.26 -14.54 -14.09
N SER A 4 13.62 -13.87 -15.20
CA SER A 4 13.62 -14.48 -16.54
C SER A 4 14.53 -15.73 -16.64
N ASN A 5 15.55 -15.80 -15.77
CA ASN A 5 16.29 -17.01 -15.47
C ASN A 5 16.21 -17.30 -13.96
N GLU A 6 15.41 -18.29 -13.57
CA GLU A 6 15.19 -18.66 -12.17
C GLU A 6 16.47 -19.10 -11.44
N ALA A 7 17.46 -19.64 -12.16
CA ALA A 7 18.74 -20.04 -11.59
C ALA A 7 19.70 -18.86 -11.34
N SER A 8 19.38 -17.66 -11.85
CA SER A 8 20.22 -16.47 -11.74
C SER A 8 19.38 -15.20 -11.54
N PRO A 9 18.69 -15.06 -10.39
CA PRO A 9 17.87 -13.89 -10.11
C PRO A 9 18.73 -12.62 -10.05
N ARG A 10 18.29 -11.57 -10.76
CA ARG A 10 19.00 -10.28 -10.77
C ARG A 10 18.17 -9.20 -10.09
N LEU A 11 18.76 -8.49 -9.13
CA LEU A 11 18.12 -7.30 -8.57
C LEU A 11 18.03 -6.22 -9.66
N VAL A 12 16.83 -5.72 -9.93
CA VAL A 12 16.58 -4.68 -10.93
C VAL A 12 16.41 -3.33 -10.25
N SER A 13 15.56 -3.29 -9.24
CA SER A 13 15.22 -2.10 -8.46
C SER A 13 14.71 -2.54 -7.09
N GLU A 14 14.65 -1.58 -6.18
CA GLU A 14 13.99 -1.71 -4.89
C GLU A 14 12.83 -0.71 -4.85
N LEU A 15 11.65 -1.16 -4.46
CA LEU A 15 10.49 -0.30 -4.21
C LEU A 15 10.41 -0.08 -2.71
N ARG A 16 10.65 1.15 -2.27
CA ARG A 16 10.73 1.56 -0.86
C ARG A 16 10.08 2.93 -0.70
N LEU A 17 9.48 3.16 0.46
CA LEU A 17 9.04 4.50 0.86
C LEU A 17 10.25 5.33 1.28
N GLU A 18 10.12 6.66 1.24
CA GLU A 18 11.16 7.56 1.77
C GLU A 18 11.47 7.28 3.25
N THR A 19 10.49 6.78 4.00
CA THR A 19 10.64 6.37 5.41
C THR A 19 11.50 5.11 5.60
N HIS A 20 11.73 4.33 4.55
CA HIS A 20 12.62 3.16 4.58
C HIS A 20 14.05 3.48 4.15
N ALA A 21 14.28 4.70 3.65
CA ALA A 21 15.59 5.10 3.19
C ALA A 21 16.56 5.24 4.39
N VAL A 22 17.73 4.61 4.30
CA VAL A 22 18.71 4.56 5.40
C VAL A 22 19.11 5.96 5.86
N GLN A 23 19.26 6.91 4.93
CA GLN A 23 19.56 8.31 5.24
C GLN A 23 18.49 9.02 6.06
N ASN A 24 17.25 8.50 6.09
CA ASN A 24 16.13 9.07 6.83
C ASN A 24 15.88 8.37 8.18
N CYS A 25 16.66 7.36 8.56
CA CYS A 25 16.43 6.61 9.81
C CYS A 25 16.32 7.52 11.04
N SER A 26 17.19 8.53 11.18
CA SER A 26 17.16 9.47 12.31
C SER A 26 15.88 10.32 12.36
N LYS A 27 15.22 10.54 11.22
CA LYS A 27 13.93 11.26 11.15
C LYS A 27 12.76 10.34 11.47
N VAL A 28 12.86 9.05 11.15
CA VAL A 28 11.77 8.08 11.25
C VAL A 28 11.74 7.38 12.62
N ILE A 29 12.90 7.14 13.24
CA ILE A 29 13.00 6.46 14.54
C ILE A 29 12.11 7.12 15.61
N PRO A 30 12.10 8.45 15.79
CA PRO A 30 11.22 9.09 16.77
C PRO A 30 9.73 8.82 16.52
N ASP A 31 9.31 8.77 15.25
CA ASP A 31 7.90 8.55 14.88
C ASP A 31 7.44 7.11 15.16
N ILE A 32 8.34 6.14 15.00
CA ILE A 32 8.05 4.73 15.27
C ILE A 32 8.43 4.30 16.70
N GLN A 33 9.01 5.20 17.49
CA GLN A 33 9.41 4.90 18.85
C GLN A 33 8.17 4.68 19.73
N GLY A 34 8.10 3.51 20.36
CA GLY A 34 6.92 3.10 21.13
C GLY A 34 5.81 2.49 20.28
N LEU A 35 5.98 2.45 18.95
CA LEU A 35 5.19 1.57 18.09
C LEU A 35 5.73 0.14 18.17
N ALA A 36 4.82 -0.84 18.16
CA ALA A 36 5.15 -2.26 18.21
C ALA A 36 5.37 -2.85 16.79
N THR A 37 5.04 -4.14 16.61
CA THR A 37 5.26 -4.98 15.42
C THR A 37 4.87 -4.34 14.07
N PHE A 38 3.89 -3.44 14.05
CA PHE A 38 3.31 -2.88 12.84
C PHE A 38 3.67 -1.39 12.73
N THR A 39 4.75 -1.07 12.01
CA THR A 39 5.25 0.31 11.82
C THR A 39 4.87 0.85 10.43
N TYR A 40 5.85 1.12 9.57
CA TYR A 40 5.66 1.61 8.19
C TYR A 40 5.94 0.55 7.14
N GLY A 41 5.94 -0.74 7.51
CA GLY A 41 6.19 -1.85 6.59
C GLY A 41 4.99 -2.16 5.69
N SER A 42 5.25 -2.72 4.51
CA SER A 42 4.21 -3.26 3.61
C SER A 42 3.60 -4.55 4.17
N HIS A 43 2.32 -4.81 3.89
CA HIS A 43 1.66 -6.06 4.25
C HIS A 43 1.13 -6.82 3.02
N TYR A 44 0.15 -6.28 2.30
CA TYR A 44 -0.29 -6.83 1.02
C TYR A 44 -0.06 -5.85 -0.11
N CYS A 45 0.20 -6.40 -1.29
CA CYS A 45 0.20 -5.64 -2.53
C CYS A 45 -0.60 -6.39 -3.61
N SER A 46 -1.23 -5.63 -4.48
CA SER A 46 -1.95 -6.11 -5.66
C SER A 46 -1.59 -5.23 -6.85
N VAL A 47 -1.54 -5.83 -8.03
CA VAL A 47 -1.41 -5.10 -9.30
C VAL A 47 -2.78 -4.89 -9.92
N ASP A 48 -2.91 -3.85 -10.73
CA ASP A 48 -4.13 -3.53 -11.47
C ASP A 48 -4.50 -4.59 -12.52
N ASN A 49 -3.50 -5.22 -13.13
CA ASN A 49 -3.68 -6.32 -14.05
C ASN A 49 -2.49 -7.28 -13.96
N ARG A 50 -2.73 -8.58 -13.73
CA ARG A 50 -1.65 -9.57 -13.53
C ARG A 50 -0.93 -9.93 -14.82
N GLN A 51 -1.58 -9.79 -15.97
CA GLN A 51 -1.02 -10.07 -17.29
C GLN A 51 -0.28 -8.85 -17.86
N ASN A 52 -0.71 -7.63 -17.50
CA ASN A 52 -0.10 -6.38 -17.94
C ASN A 52 -0.12 -5.33 -16.82
N ALA A 53 0.72 -5.53 -15.81
CA ALA A 53 0.73 -4.70 -14.61
C ALA A 53 1.29 -3.30 -14.91
N THR A 54 0.52 -2.26 -14.63
CA THR A 54 0.94 -0.86 -14.79
C THR A 54 0.97 -0.11 -13.47
N ALA A 55 0.09 -0.47 -12.53
CA ALA A 55 0.06 0.06 -11.18
C ALA A 55 0.14 -1.04 -10.13
N LEU A 56 0.81 -0.72 -9.02
CA LEU A 56 0.89 -1.56 -7.82
C LEU A 56 0.30 -0.78 -6.65
N ALA A 57 -0.73 -1.32 -6.01
CA ALA A 57 -1.26 -0.78 -4.76
C ALA A 57 -0.86 -1.68 -3.60
N CYS A 58 -0.42 -1.07 -2.50
CA CYS A 58 0.07 -1.76 -1.32
C CYS A 58 -0.50 -1.14 -0.04
N SER A 59 -0.74 -1.99 0.95
CA SER A 59 -1.08 -1.61 2.32
C SER A 59 0.18 -1.57 3.18
N TYR A 60 0.34 -0.52 3.98
CA TYR A 60 1.58 -0.16 4.66
C TYR A 60 1.38 0.16 6.16
N PHE A 61 0.47 -0.54 6.85
CA PHE A 61 0.16 -0.31 8.28
C PHE A 61 -0.06 1.17 8.59
N ASN A 62 0.78 1.80 9.44
CA ASN A 62 0.65 3.23 9.79
C ASN A 62 0.96 4.16 8.61
N SER A 63 1.61 3.65 7.58
CA SER A 63 1.78 4.31 6.29
C SER A 63 0.62 3.96 5.33
N GLY A 64 -0.56 3.57 5.83
CA GLY A 64 -1.81 3.59 5.08
C GLY A 64 -1.78 2.82 3.76
N VAL A 65 -2.34 3.43 2.72
CA VAL A 65 -2.37 2.93 1.35
C VAL A 65 -1.36 3.68 0.50
N ARG A 66 -0.64 2.96 -0.35
CA ARG A 66 0.35 3.51 -1.29
C ARG A 66 0.11 2.92 -2.67
N VAL A 67 0.19 3.75 -3.72
CA VAL A 67 0.06 3.32 -5.11
C VAL A 67 1.28 3.77 -5.88
N PHE A 68 1.83 2.86 -6.68
CA PHE A 68 3.04 3.07 -7.46
C PHE A 68 2.78 2.82 -8.94
N ASP A 69 3.37 3.66 -9.77
CA ASP A 69 3.59 3.40 -11.19
C ASP A 69 4.73 2.39 -11.33
N ILE A 70 4.46 1.27 -11.99
CA ILE A 70 5.40 0.17 -12.20
C ILE A 70 5.58 -0.17 -13.69
N ARG A 71 5.16 0.71 -14.60
CA ARG A 71 5.30 0.52 -16.06
C ARG A 71 6.75 0.32 -16.49
N ASP A 72 7.69 0.98 -15.80
CA ASP A 72 9.12 0.69 -15.86
C ASP A 72 9.55 0.03 -14.53
N PRO A 73 9.68 -1.31 -14.48
CA PRO A 73 10.10 -2.01 -13.27
C PRO A 73 11.49 -1.59 -12.76
N SER A 74 12.33 -0.94 -13.58
CA SER A 74 13.62 -0.41 -13.14
C SER A 74 13.53 0.91 -12.38
N LYS A 75 12.39 1.61 -12.49
CA LYS A 75 12.16 2.93 -11.91
C LYS A 75 10.73 3.09 -11.36
N PRO A 76 10.32 2.25 -10.40
CA PRO A 76 9.00 2.41 -9.78
C PRO A 76 8.91 3.77 -9.08
N LYS A 77 7.71 4.37 -9.11
CA LYS A 77 7.47 5.70 -8.51
C LYS A 77 6.14 5.72 -7.77
N GLU A 78 6.12 6.26 -6.56
CA GLU A 78 4.86 6.52 -5.85
C GLU A 78 4.07 7.64 -6.55
N ILE A 79 2.79 7.39 -6.80
CA ILE A 79 1.89 8.31 -7.54
C ILE A 79 0.68 8.74 -6.73
N ALA A 80 0.31 7.99 -5.69
CA ALA A 80 -0.80 8.33 -4.81
C ALA A 80 -0.63 7.64 -3.45
N TYR A 81 -1.21 8.27 -2.42
CA TYR A 81 -1.26 7.69 -1.09
C TYR A 81 -2.49 8.16 -0.31
N TYR A 82 -2.90 7.38 0.68
CA TYR A 82 -3.94 7.76 1.63
C TYR A 82 -3.61 7.19 3.01
N ASN A 83 -3.50 8.06 4.02
CA ASN A 83 -3.36 7.68 5.43
C ASN A 83 -4.69 7.92 6.14
N PRO A 84 -5.54 6.90 6.31
CA PRO A 84 -6.77 7.09 7.06
C PRO A 84 -6.45 7.39 8.54
N PRO A 85 -7.16 8.33 9.18
CA PRO A 85 -7.09 8.49 10.62
C PRO A 85 -7.85 7.34 11.30
N SER A 86 -7.30 6.83 12.40
CA SER A 86 -7.93 5.85 13.29
C SER A 86 -9.37 6.23 13.58
N ALA A 87 -10.28 5.26 13.64
CA ALA A 87 -11.67 5.54 13.98
C ALA A 87 -11.79 6.17 15.38
N LYS A 88 -12.79 7.04 15.57
CA LYS A 88 -13.05 7.68 16.87
C LYS A 88 -13.43 6.67 17.96
N SER A 89 -14.05 5.57 17.56
CA SER A 89 -14.52 4.50 18.45
C SER A 89 -14.17 3.15 17.82
N PRO A 90 -12.91 2.68 17.94
CA PRO A 90 -12.52 1.37 17.41
C PRO A 90 -13.37 0.26 18.03
N GLY A 91 -13.78 -0.72 17.22
CA GLY A 91 -14.61 -1.84 17.65
C GLY A 91 -13.84 -2.86 18.50
N ALA A 92 -14.56 -3.81 19.13
CA ALA A 92 -13.97 -4.83 19.99
C ALA A 92 -12.92 -5.73 19.30
N GLY A 93 -12.97 -5.85 17.97
CA GLY A 93 -11.98 -6.58 17.16
C GLY A 93 -10.75 -5.77 16.74
N SER A 94 -10.60 -4.54 17.23
CA SER A 94 -9.48 -3.67 16.88
C SER A 94 -8.15 -4.19 17.45
N ALA A 95 -7.21 -4.52 16.56
CA ALA A 95 -5.85 -4.85 16.96
C ALA A 95 -5.14 -3.64 17.62
N HIS A 96 -5.48 -2.40 17.23
CA HIS A 96 -4.98 -1.21 17.92
C HIS A 96 -5.31 -1.20 19.41
N LEU A 97 -6.54 -1.61 19.77
CA LEU A 97 -6.94 -1.76 21.17
C LEU A 97 -6.21 -2.92 21.85
N ILE A 98 -6.17 -4.09 21.21
CA ILE A 98 -5.55 -5.31 21.77
C ILE A 98 -4.07 -5.08 22.09
N PHE A 99 -3.34 -4.39 21.20
CA PHE A 99 -1.92 -4.11 21.36
C PHE A 99 -1.64 -2.79 22.11
N GLY A 100 -2.66 -2.06 22.55
CA GLY A 100 -2.50 -0.79 23.28
C GLY A 100 -1.86 0.33 22.46
N GLN A 101 -2.04 0.31 21.14
CA GLN A 101 -1.42 1.21 20.17
C GLN A 101 -2.40 2.25 19.62
N TYR A 102 -3.67 2.19 20.02
CA TYR A 102 -4.67 3.18 19.64
C TYR A 102 -4.28 4.61 20.07
N ARG A 103 -4.38 5.54 19.12
CA ARG A 103 -4.23 6.99 19.34
C ARG A 103 -5.35 7.69 18.59
N ALA A 104 -6.20 8.43 19.31
CA ALA A 104 -7.28 9.17 18.69
C ALA A 104 -6.74 10.17 17.65
N GLY A 105 -7.17 10.04 16.40
CA GLY A 105 -6.70 10.86 15.28
C GLY A 105 -5.30 10.50 14.76
N GLY A 106 -4.68 9.46 15.32
CA GLY A 106 -3.46 8.85 14.77
C GLY A 106 -3.76 8.05 13.49
N PRO A 107 -2.75 7.42 12.87
CA PRO A 107 -2.96 6.59 11.69
C PRO A 107 -3.75 5.32 12.02
N ASP A 108 -4.63 4.88 11.11
CA ASP A 108 -5.15 3.51 11.14
C ASP A 108 -4.12 2.50 10.56
N TRP A 109 -4.27 1.21 10.86
CA TRP A 109 -3.45 0.14 10.28
C TRP A 109 -4.12 -0.44 9.05
N CYS A 110 -3.58 -0.12 7.88
CA CYS A 110 -3.99 -0.75 6.63
C CYS A 110 -3.16 -2.02 6.40
N ALA A 111 -3.82 -3.18 6.42
CA ALA A 111 -3.16 -4.47 6.29
C ALA A 111 -3.97 -5.48 5.46
N SER A 112 -5.00 -5.04 4.73
CA SER A 112 -5.76 -5.89 3.81
C SER A 112 -5.23 -5.79 2.37
N ARG A 113 -5.62 -6.76 1.55
CA ARG A 113 -5.42 -6.72 0.10
C ARG A 113 -6.16 -5.54 -0.51
N LEU A 114 -5.66 -5.07 -1.64
CA LEU A 114 -6.25 -3.97 -2.39
C LEU A 114 -6.80 -4.49 -3.70
N ASP A 115 -7.94 -3.95 -4.12
CA ASP A 115 -8.64 -4.37 -5.34
C ASP A 115 -8.87 -3.15 -6.24
N PHE A 116 -8.37 -3.24 -7.48
CA PHE A 116 -8.53 -2.21 -8.48
C PHE A 116 -9.83 -2.44 -9.24
N ASP A 117 -10.72 -1.46 -9.18
CA ASP A 117 -11.89 -1.42 -10.05
C ASP A 117 -11.58 -0.58 -11.28
N PHE A 118 -11.22 -1.27 -12.37
CA PHE A 118 -10.85 -0.64 -13.63
C PHE A 118 -11.99 0.15 -14.27
N ASP A 119 -13.25 -0.28 -14.15
CA ASP A 119 -14.35 0.40 -14.83
C ASP A 119 -14.76 1.67 -14.07
N ARG A 120 -14.67 1.66 -12.74
CA ARG A 120 -15.09 2.77 -11.88
C ARG A 120 -13.94 3.67 -11.46
N HIS A 121 -12.70 3.32 -11.80
CA HIS A 121 -11.47 4.01 -11.38
C HIS A 121 -11.38 4.11 -9.84
N LEU A 122 -11.68 3.00 -9.15
CA LEU A 122 -11.66 2.93 -7.70
C LEU A 122 -10.59 1.96 -7.20
N LEU A 123 -10.16 2.18 -5.97
CA LEU A 123 -9.32 1.27 -5.20
C LEU A 123 -10.05 0.91 -3.91
N THR A 124 -10.33 -0.36 -3.73
CA THR A 124 -11.01 -0.87 -2.53
C THR A 124 -10.02 -1.59 -1.63
N THR A 125 -10.08 -1.36 -0.33
CA THR A 125 -9.28 -2.06 0.68
C THR A 125 -9.98 -1.99 2.03
N ALA A 126 -9.38 -2.59 3.07
CA ALA A 126 -9.78 -2.37 4.44
C ALA A 126 -8.60 -2.00 5.34
N CYS A 127 -8.87 -1.13 6.30
CA CYS A 127 -7.96 -0.82 7.40
C CYS A 127 -8.65 -1.18 8.73
N GLN A 128 -7.84 -1.43 9.76
CA GLN A 128 -8.25 -2.14 10.97
C GLN A 128 -9.47 -1.51 11.65
N ASP A 129 -9.44 -0.19 11.87
CA ASP A 129 -10.47 0.53 12.63
C ASP A 129 -11.49 1.20 11.71
N ASN A 130 -11.06 1.65 10.53
CA ASN A 130 -11.96 2.29 9.56
C ASN A 130 -12.84 1.29 8.80
N GLY A 131 -12.44 0.02 8.74
CA GLY A 131 -13.13 -1.00 7.95
C GLY A 131 -12.91 -0.80 6.45
N LEU A 132 -13.96 -1.02 5.66
CA LEU A 132 -13.92 -0.92 4.19
C LEU A 132 -13.69 0.53 3.74
N LEU A 133 -12.68 0.73 2.89
CA LEU A 133 -12.40 1.97 2.19
C LEU A 133 -12.62 1.77 0.70
N VAL A 134 -13.34 2.71 0.09
CA VAL A 134 -13.50 2.83 -1.36
C VAL A 134 -12.92 4.19 -1.75
N LEU A 135 -11.77 4.16 -2.41
CA LEU A 135 -10.98 5.35 -2.74
C LEU A 135 -11.07 5.61 -4.24
N SER A 136 -11.19 6.87 -4.65
CA SER A 136 -11.14 7.29 -6.05
C SER A 136 -9.79 7.89 -6.40
N PHE A 137 -9.30 7.65 -7.61
CA PHE A 137 -8.10 8.31 -8.10
C PHE A 137 -8.41 9.71 -8.64
N GLU A 138 -7.59 10.68 -8.27
CA GLU A 138 -7.66 12.05 -8.79
C GLU A 138 -6.56 12.32 -9.82
N ASN A 139 -6.71 13.40 -10.59
CA ASN A 139 -5.68 13.92 -11.50
C ASN A 139 -5.19 12.93 -12.57
N GLY A 140 -6.00 11.92 -12.92
CA GLY A 140 -5.59 10.87 -13.85
C GLY A 140 -4.39 10.07 -13.35
N SER A 141 -4.21 9.95 -12.03
CA SER A 141 -3.11 9.17 -11.44
C SER A 141 -3.19 7.68 -11.79
N TRP A 142 -4.40 7.15 -11.99
CA TRP A 142 -4.67 5.83 -12.57
C TRP A 142 -6.15 5.79 -13.04
N PRO A 143 -6.50 5.04 -14.10
CA PRO A 143 -5.64 4.25 -14.99
C PRO A 143 -4.76 5.11 -15.90
N PHE A 144 -3.64 4.54 -16.36
CA PHE A 144 -2.81 5.13 -17.39
C PHE A 144 -3.36 4.81 -18.79
N PRO A 145 -2.96 5.54 -19.85
CA PRO A 145 -3.38 5.24 -21.23
C PRO A 145 -3.11 3.80 -21.69
N GLU A 146 -2.05 3.17 -21.18
CA GLU A 146 -1.65 1.79 -21.47
C GLU A 146 -2.21 0.75 -20.48
N SER A 147 -2.87 1.19 -19.40
CA SER A 147 -3.52 0.27 -18.46
C SER A 147 -4.67 -0.45 -19.15
N THR A 148 -4.80 -1.75 -18.89
CA THR A 148 -5.86 -2.58 -19.46
C THR A 148 -6.64 -3.30 -18.37
N LYS A 149 -7.94 -3.44 -18.56
CA LYS A 149 -8.80 -4.23 -17.68
C LYS A 149 -8.31 -5.68 -17.63
N ALA A 150 -8.18 -6.23 -16.43
CA ALA A 150 -7.92 -7.66 -16.25
C ALA A 150 -9.05 -8.49 -16.89
N THR A 151 -8.70 -9.38 -17.82
CA THR A 151 -9.66 -10.24 -18.52
C THR A 151 -9.98 -11.52 -17.75
N GLU A 152 -9.14 -11.86 -16.77
CA GLU A 152 -9.32 -13.01 -15.88
C GLU A 152 -9.48 -12.50 -14.44
N ILE A 153 -10.59 -12.85 -13.81
CA ILE A 153 -10.77 -12.62 -12.37
C ILE A 153 -9.88 -13.65 -11.67
N GLY A 154 -8.75 -13.21 -11.13
CA GLY A 154 -7.87 -14.11 -10.38
C GLY A 154 -8.56 -14.57 -9.10
N ASN A 155 -8.65 -15.89 -8.90
CA ASN A 155 -9.03 -16.52 -7.63
C ASN A 155 -8.09 -16.10 -6.49
#